data_AF-A0A811U722-F1
#
_entry.id   AF-A0A811U722-F1
#
_cell.length_a   1.000
_cell.length_b   1.000
_cell.length_c   1.000
_cell.angle_alpha   90.00
_cell.angle_beta   90.00
_cell.angle_gamma   90.00
#
_symmetry.space_group_name_H-M   'P 1'
#
loop_
_entity.id
_entity.type
_entity.pdbx_description
1 polymer ?
#
loop_
_entity_poly.entity_id
_entity_poly.type
_entity_poly.pdbx_seq_one_letter_code
_entity_poly.pdbx_strand_id
1 'polypeptide(L)'
;MVGNSGYEEKYCEFDTGRKDIPRQIEWVMDSEKNQAEAVVISYPSFLLIVNRNGDKNLFTYDPAIFLVAEMDGVRIITNSAHEMIQKLPKCVQNIFAVNSQEPSSFLFEAQKKYQEKSHQADEYLSLFRDKMDVAVDECIEAAAYEFCTETQKSLLRTAYFGKGFIPSHNPDEYMRILRILRVLNALRHEKIAMPLTHKQFSHLKAEVVLSRLVFRKHYAIAIQIAKHLKLPESWILEHWAYHKVINDKNDNEVARKITEKFKNPSVQGISFCNIAEKAHDVGRDELAIKLLELEPRASLQVPLLLKLGKYDRAIKSATQSGDTELVATVLLEIKKKMMLANFNIIIREYPMALNIYKKMMNEWSRTALYDIYNQEDDQKSIAEYHFRNALESDSLESNLPIIANSYTQGRKHVEAELCADTGKMLKLQKNVLTPKYGKIHQITFNGLSIHDTIKQLLEIGELKEAEKIKSDFKVPDKRFWWLRIITMSEKYKWDDLEKFAKSKKSPIGYEPFVEVCLKQNNLHEARKYILKCRDDRKAHWYLRAELWDEAADTSFEQRDINTLYAIQNKASANGNRMLLDKISSYIAALASKK
;
A
#
# COMPACT_ATOMS: atom_id res chain seq x y z
N MET A 1 19.98 64.75 11.88
CA MET A 1 21.12 64.26 11.08
C MET A 1 20.67 63.00 10.35
N VAL A 2 20.88 62.93 9.04
CA VAL A 2 20.53 61.79 8.18
C VAL A 2 21.84 61.07 7.86
N GLY A 3 22.01 59.82 8.31
CA GLY A 3 23.24 59.07 8.16
C GLY A 3 23.04 57.56 8.31
N ASN A 4 24.10 56.81 8.02
CA ASN A 4 24.18 55.35 8.22
C ASN A 4 23.96 54.99 9.71
N SER A 5 23.39 53.80 10.00
CA SER A 5 23.22 53.24 11.34
C SER A 5 24.52 53.16 12.18
N GLY A 6 25.68 53.05 11.54
CA GLY A 6 27.00 53.09 12.17
C GLY A 6 27.52 54.49 12.47
N TYR A 7 26.81 55.56 12.08
CA TYR A 7 27.23 56.97 12.18
C TYR A 7 28.55 57.34 11.47
N GLU A 8 29.14 56.42 10.71
CA GLU A 8 30.40 56.63 9.97
C GLU A 8 30.21 57.52 8.74
N GLU A 9 29.04 57.47 8.12
CA GLU A 9 28.72 58.20 6.90
C GLU A 9 27.49 59.10 7.11
N LYS A 10 27.71 60.42 6.98
CA LYS A 10 26.67 61.45 7.05
C LYS A 10 26.16 61.75 5.65
N TYR A 11 24.91 61.41 5.37
CA TYR A 11 24.28 61.70 4.07
C TYR A 11 23.87 63.17 3.96
N CYS A 12 23.19 63.71 4.98
CA CYS A 12 22.72 65.09 4.98
C CYS A 12 22.50 65.60 6.41
N GLU A 13 22.66 66.91 6.61
CA GLU A 13 22.11 67.62 7.76
C GLU A 13 21.02 68.56 7.29
N PHE A 14 19.81 68.30 7.77
CA PHE A 14 18.63 69.04 7.36
C PHE A 14 17.98 69.65 8.59
N ASP A 15 17.92 70.97 8.62
CA ASP A 15 17.15 71.73 9.61
C ASP A 15 15.69 71.77 9.16
N THR A 16 14.80 71.17 9.96
CA THR A 16 13.36 71.21 9.68
C THR A 16 12.79 72.60 9.86
N GLY A 17 13.48 73.50 10.57
CA GLY A 17 13.03 74.85 10.90
C GLY A 17 11.84 74.86 11.87
N ARG A 18 11.57 73.72 12.54
CA ARG A 18 10.39 73.54 13.41
C ARG A 18 10.80 73.29 14.85
N LYS A 19 9.98 73.80 15.78
CA LYS A 19 10.10 73.54 17.22
C LYS A 19 9.20 72.38 17.68
N ASP A 20 8.22 72.01 16.84
CA ASP A 20 7.29 70.92 17.12
C ASP A 20 8.04 69.58 17.09
N ILE A 21 7.76 68.69 18.04
CA ILE A 21 8.34 67.35 18.07
C ILE A 21 7.61 66.47 17.05
N PRO A 22 8.34 65.78 16.14
CA PRO A 22 7.72 64.85 15.20
C PRO A 22 7.12 63.65 15.93
N ARG A 23 5.99 63.15 15.44
CA ARG A 23 5.29 61.98 16.00
C ARG A 23 5.99 60.67 15.65
N GLN A 24 6.38 60.51 14.39
CA GLN A 24 7.07 59.33 13.87
C GLN A 24 8.07 59.76 12.81
N ILE A 25 9.13 58.98 12.64
CA ILE A 25 10.16 59.17 11.63
C ILE A 25 10.44 57.80 11.04
N GLU A 26 10.23 57.63 9.73
CA GLU A 26 10.46 56.36 9.04
C GLU A 26 11.28 56.56 7.77
N TRP A 27 12.08 55.56 7.41
CA TRP A 27 12.94 55.60 6.22
C TRP A 27 12.25 54.98 5.01
N VAL A 28 12.33 55.66 3.87
CA VAL A 28 11.96 55.13 2.55
C VAL A 28 13.19 54.43 1.98
N MET A 29 13.09 53.12 1.88
CA MET A 29 14.16 52.28 1.34
C MET A 29 14.09 52.20 -0.18
N ASP A 30 15.24 52.32 -0.85
CA ASP A 30 15.44 51.86 -2.21
C ASP A 30 15.44 50.34 -2.19
N SER A 31 14.46 49.78 -2.88
CA SER A 31 14.26 48.37 -2.92
C SER A 31 15.14 47.64 -3.95
N GLU A 32 15.94 48.35 -4.77
CA GLU A 32 16.96 47.77 -5.65
C GLU A 32 18.35 47.79 -5.00
N LYS A 33 18.70 48.90 -4.32
CA LYS A 33 20.02 49.10 -3.72
C LYS A 33 20.08 48.79 -2.22
N ASN A 34 18.93 48.53 -1.61
CA ASN A 34 18.76 48.35 -0.16
C ASN A 34 19.37 49.50 0.65
N GLN A 35 19.17 50.73 0.17
CA GLN A 35 19.70 51.97 0.77
C GLN A 35 18.57 52.90 1.11
N ALA A 36 18.68 53.65 2.21
CA ALA A 36 17.67 54.63 2.58
C ALA A 36 17.82 55.90 1.73
N GLU A 37 16.75 56.30 1.01
CA GLU A 37 16.76 57.40 0.03
C GLU A 37 16.04 58.66 0.49
N ALA A 38 15.06 58.49 1.37
CA ALA A 38 14.35 59.60 1.98
C ALA A 38 13.92 59.25 3.40
N VAL A 39 13.68 60.27 4.20
CA VAL A 39 13.08 60.19 5.52
C VAL A 39 11.69 60.81 5.45
N VAL A 40 10.69 60.10 5.95
CA VAL A 40 9.32 60.60 6.14
C VAL A 40 9.14 60.93 7.60
N ILE A 41 8.86 62.20 7.87
CA ILE A 41 8.66 62.76 9.21
C ILE A 41 7.18 63.11 9.36
N SER A 42 6.52 62.49 10.34
CA SER A 42 5.12 62.74 10.64
C SER A 42 4.92 63.80 11.70
N TYR A 43 4.04 64.76 11.42
CA TYR A 43 3.55 65.78 12.33
C TYR A 43 2.02 65.68 12.48
N PRO A 44 1.38 66.42 13.42
CA PRO A 44 -0.05 66.28 13.68
C PRO A 44 -0.97 66.48 12.47
N SER A 45 -0.60 67.30 11.49
CA SER A 45 -1.44 67.70 10.35
C SER A 45 -0.72 67.72 8.99
N PHE A 46 0.51 67.20 8.93
CA PHE A 46 1.26 67.12 7.67
C PHE A 46 2.39 66.10 7.76
N LEU A 47 2.88 65.66 6.61
CA LEU A 47 4.09 64.86 6.44
C LEU A 47 5.17 65.71 5.77
N LEU A 48 6.40 65.57 6.25
CA LEU A 48 7.59 66.16 5.66
C LEU A 48 8.50 65.05 5.15
N ILE A 49 8.75 65.03 3.85
CA ILE A 49 9.67 64.09 3.22
C ILE A 49 10.97 64.83 2.91
N VAL A 50 12.10 64.28 3.34
CA VAL A 50 13.43 64.83 3.09
C VAL A 50 14.27 63.77 2.38
N ASN A 51 14.76 64.06 1.18
CA ASN A 51 15.64 63.14 0.45
C ASN A 51 17.09 63.24 0.94
N ARG A 52 17.97 62.36 0.46
CA ARG A 52 19.42 62.41 0.76
C ARG A 52 20.11 63.70 0.33
N ASN A 53 19.57 64.41 -0.67
CA ASN A 53 20.15 65.65 -1.19
C ASN A 53 19.73 66.89 -0.38
N GLY A 54 18.81 66.74 0.57
CA GLY A 54 18.26 67.84 1.38
C GLY A 54 17.05 68.54 0.75
N ASP A 55 16.51 68.04 -0.37
CA ASP A 55 15.25 68.52 -0.92
C ASP A 55 14.09 68.08 -0.04
N LYS A 56 13.11 68.97 0.12
CA LYS A 56 11.94 68.74 0.99
C LYS A 56 10.64 68.80 0.21
N ASN A 57 9.73 67.88 0.53
CA ASN A 57 8.35 67.91 0.08
C ASN A 57 7.42 67.86 1.28
N LEU A 58 6.38 68.71 1.27
CA LEU A 58 5.41 68.82 2.36
C LEU A 58 4.03 68.42 1.85
N PHE A 59 3.40 67.50 2.57
CA PHE A 59 2.06 66.99 2.26
C PHE A 59 1.14 67.26 3.43
N THR A 60 0.06 68.01 3.21
CA THR A 60 -0.93 68.30 4.25
C THR A 60 -1.88 67.11 4.41
N TYR A 61 -2.18 66.76 5.66
CA TYR A 61 -3.04 65.62 5.99
C TYR A 61 -4.03 65.99 7.09
N ASP A 62 -5.16 65.31 7.11
CA ASP A 62 -6.06 65.34 8.25
C ASP A 62 -5.43 64.63 9.47
N PRO A 63 -5.73 65.07 10.69
CA PRO A 63 -5.13 64.51 11.90
C PRO A 63 -5.45 63.01 12.06
N ALA A 64 -4.45 62.28 12.58
CA ALA A 64 -4.36 60.80 12.73
C ALA A 64 -3.58 60.11 11.59
N ILE A 65 -2.29 60.43 11.51
CA ILE A 65 -1.35 59.81 10.59
C ILE A 65 -0.51 58.78 11.36
N PHE A 66 -0.50 57.54 10.90
CA PHE A 66 0.40 56.50 11.40
C PHE A 66 1.30 56.00 10.27
N LEU A 67 2.61 56.03 10.50
CA LEU A 67 3.62 55.54 9.58
C LEU A 67 3.98 54.09 9.91
N VAL A 68 4.11 53.28 8.86
CA VAL A 68 4.63 51.91 8.95
C VAL A 68 5.75 51.76 7.94
N ALA A 69 6.98 51.52 8.41
CA ALA A 69 8.10 51.18 7.54
C ALA A 69 7.89 49.82 6.88
N GLU A 70 8.08 49.77 5.57
CA GLU A 70 8.00 48.58 4.73
C GLU A 70 9.32 48.41 3.96
N MET A 71 9.54 47.24 3.36
CA MET A 71 10.80 46.93 2.68
C MET A 71 11.07 47.79 1.43
N ASP A 72 10.04 48.39 0.86
CA ASP A 72 10.08 49.12 -0.40
C ASP A 72 9.40 50.49 -0.34
N GLY A 73 9.08 50.97 0.86
CA GLY A 73 8.41 52.24 1.07
C GLY A 73 7.96 52.47 2.51
N VAL A 74 7.14 53.49 2.69
CA VAL A 74 6.48 53.80 3.97
C VAL A 74 4.98 53.88 3.72
N ARG A 75 4.21 53.09 4.48
CA ARG A 75 2.76 53.16 4.46
C ARG A 75 2.28 54.26 5.38
N ILE A 76 1.26 54.96 4.92
CA ILE A 76 0.56 55.99 5.66
C ILE A 76 -0.85 55.48 5.88
N ILE A 77 -1.19 55.29 7.15
CA ILE A 77 -2.52 54.87 7.56
C ILE A 77 -3.20 56.08 8.19
N THR A 78 -4.32 56.47 7.60
CA THR A 78 -5.21 57.51 8.14
C THR A 78 -6.55 56.89 8.52
N ASN A 79 -7.45 57.69 9.09
CA ASN A 79 -8.80 57.22 9.43
C ASN A 79 -9.65 56.83 8.19
N SER A 80 -9.29 57.31 7.00
CA SER A 80 -10.06 57.15 5.77
C SER A 80 -9.29 56.49 4.61
N ALA A 81 -7.96 56.47 4.65
CA ALA A 81 -7.13 56.02 3.54
C ALA A 81 -5.93 55.19 4.00
N HIS A 82 -5.46 54.36 3.07
CA HIS A 82 -4.21 53.62 3.18
C HIS A 82 -3.36 53.98 1.95
N GLU A 83 -2.32 54.77 2.16
CA GLU A 83 -1.43 55.29 1.13
C GLU A 83 -0.03 54.69 1.27
N MET A 84 0.75 54.73 0.19
CA MET A 84 2.13 54.25 0.17
C MET A 84 3.01 55.31 -0.47
N ILE A 85 4.09 55.68 0.23
CA ILE A 85 5.20 56.44 -0.34
C ILE A 85 6.29 55.45 -0.69
N GLN A 86 6.68 55.42 -1.96
CA GLN A 86 7.79 54.62 -2.46
C GLN A 86 8.67 55.47 -3.38
N LYS A 87 9.96 55.11 -3.47
CA LYS A 87 10.82 55.65 -4.52
C LYS A 87 10.29 55.17 -5.87
N LEU A 88 10.18 56.09 -6.83
CA LEU A 88 9.77 55.74 -8.19
C LEU A 88 10.82 54.79 -8.81
N PRO A 89 10.46 53.57 -9.23
CA PRO A 89 11.39 52.62 -9.83
C PRO A 89 11.97 53.16 -11.14
N LYS A 90 13.21 52.76 -11.46
CA LYS A 90 13.91 53.29 -12.63
C LYS A 90 13.23 52.91 -13.94
N CYS A 91 12.69 51.69 -14.06
CA CYS A 91 11.93 51.24 -15.22
C CYS A 91 10.68 52.09 -15.48
N VAL A 92 9.95 52.48 -14.44
CA VAL A 92 8.77 53.37 -14.55
C VAL A 92 9.20 54.78 -14.96
N GLN A 93 10.30 55.28 -14.39
CA GLN A 93 10.87 56.57 -14.77
C GLN A 93 11.33 56.58 -16.23
N ASN A 94 11.99 55.53 -16.71
CA ASN A 94 12.46 55.41 -18.09
C ASN A 94 11.30 55.50 -19.09
N ILE A 95 10.11 55.00 -18.73
CA ILE A 95 8.93 55.02 -19.62
C ILE A 95 8.19 56.35 -19.56
N PHE A 96 7.93 56.89 -18.36
CA PHE A 96 7.00 58.01 -18.18
C PHE A 96 7.67 59.37 -17.89
N ALA A 97 9.00 59.44 -17.77
CA ALA A 97 9.67 60.72 -17.60
C ALA A 97 9.49 61.62 -18.81
N VAL A 98 9.30 62.92 -18.56
CA VAL A 98 9.17 63.94 -19.61
C VAL A 98 10.44 63.98 -20.45
N ASN A 99 10.29 63.89 -21.78
CA ASN A 99 11.38 63.84 -22.75
C ASN A 99 12.34 62.65 -22.58
N SER A 100 11.89 61.54 -22.01
CA SER A 100 12.70 60.31 -21.91
C SER A 100 13.14 59.82 -23.29
N GLN A 101 14.45 59.61 -23.43
CA GLN A 101 15.09 59.06 -24.64
C GLN A 101 15.41 57.55 -24.49
N GLU A 102 14.74 56.89 -23.54
CA GLU A 102 14.97 55.47 -23.28
C GLU A 102 14.19 54.57 -24.25
N PRO A 103 14.72 53.38 -24.62
CA PRO A 103 14.07 52.43 -25.52
C PRO A 103 12.64 52.06 -25.12
N SER A 104 12.37 51.92 -23.82
CA SER A 104 11.05 51.57 -23.28
C SER A 104 10.01 52.67 -23.45
N SER A 105 10.42 53.95 -23.35
CA SER A 105 9.58 55.11 -23.68
C SER A 105 9.20 55.11 -25.16
N PHE A 106 10.19 54.92 -26.06
CA PHE A 106 9.92 54.85 -27.50
C PHE A 106 9.02 53.67 -27.87
N LEU A 107 9.18 52.51 -27.23
CA LEU A 107 8.29 51.37 -27.44
C LEU A 107 6.86 51.67 -27.00
N PHE A 108 6.69 52.37 -25.88
CA PHE A 108 5.38 52.78 -25.38
C PHE A 108 4.67 53.76 -26.33
N GLU A 109 5.38 54.77 -26.82
CA GLU A 109 4.84 55.71 -27.82
C GLU A 109 4.61 55.04 -29.19
N ALA A 110 5.50 54.14 -29.62
CA ALA A 110 5.33 53.36 -30.84
C ALA A 110 4.02 52.53 -30.79
N GLN A 111 3.74 51.89 -29.65
CA GLN A 111 2.53 51.12 -29.46
C GLN A 111 1.27 52.00 -29.51
N LYS A 112 1.32 53.20 -28.92
CA LYS A 112 0.22 54.17 -28.98
C LYS A 112 -0.02 54.66 -30.42
N LYS A 113 1.04 55.01 -31.14
CA LYS A 113 0.96 55.42 -32.56
C LYS A 113 0.48 54.29 -33.47
N TYR A 114 0.83 53.05 -33.14
CA TYR A 114 0.32 51.86 -33.82
C TYR A 114 -1.19 51.71 -33.61
N GLN A 115 -1.71 51.92 -32.39
CA GLN A 115 -3.15 51.93 -32.13
C GLN A 115 -3.88 53.04 -32.89
N GLU A 116 -3.24 54.21 -33.06
CA GLU A 116 -3.73 55.32 -33.87
C GLU A 116 -3.62 55.06 -35.40
N LYS A 117 -3.04 53.92 -35.81
CA LYS A 117 -2.74 53.57 -37.22
C LYS A 117 -1.83 54.59 -37.93
N SER A 118 -0.92 55.21 -37.18
CA SER A 118 0.08 56.15 -37.71
C SER A 118 1.36 55.45 -38.17
N HIS A 119 1.94 55.90 -39.28
CA HIS A 119 3.24 55.42 -39.78
C HIS A 119 4.39 55.76 -38.83
N GLN A 120 4.23 56.77 -37.97
CA GLN A 120 5.20 57.18 -36.96
C GLN A 120 5.57 56.04 -35.99
N ALA A 121 4.73 55.01 -35.86
CA ALA A 121 5.05 53.83 -35.08
C ALA A 121 6.36 53.15 -35.56
N ASP A 122 6.58 53.06 -36.87
CA ASP A 122 7.79 52.45 -37.45
C ASP A 122 9.03 53.34 -37.29
N GLU A 123 8.84 54.67 -37.30
CA GLU A 123 9.90 55.65 -37.00
C GLU A 123 10.42 55.44 -35.58
N TYR A 124 9.52 55.35 -34.59
CA TYR A 124 9.92 55.07 -33.21
C TYR A 124 10.61 53.71 -33.06
N LEU A 125 10.07 52.65 -33.67
CA LEU A 125 10.67 51.31 -33.61
C LEU A 125 12.09 51.27 -34.22
N SER A 126 12.36 52.11 -35.22
CA SER A 126 13.66 52.18 -35.87
C SER A 126 14.74 52.81 -34.99
N LEU A 127 14.37 53.61 -33.98
CA LEU A 127 15.32 54.29 -33.09
C LEU A 127 16.04 53.34 -32.12
N PHE A 128 15.46 52.18 -31.81
CA PHE A 128 15.96 51.31 -30.73
C PHE A 128 15.90 49.80 -31.08
N ARG A 129 15.91 49.46 -32.37
CA ARG A 129 15.77 48.07 -32.86
C ARG A 129 16.74 47.08 -32.19
N ASP A 130 17.97 47.52 -31.91
CA ASP A 130 19.01 46.69 -31.28
C ASP A 130 18.80 46.46 -29.77
N LYS A 131 17.86 47.17 -29.13
CA LYS A 131 17.56 47.12 -27.68
C LYS A 131 16.09 46.79 -27.40
N MET A 132 15.43 46.08 -28.33
CA MET A 132 14.01 45.75 -28.23
C MET A 132 13.69 44.84 -27.03
N ASP A 133 14.60 43.92 -26.71
CA ASP A 133 14.54 43.04 -25.55
C ASP A 133 14.50 43.83 -24.24
N VAL A 134 15.43 44.78 -24.04
CA VAL A 134 15.48 45.65 -22.86
C VAL A 134 14.19 46.47 -22.73
N ALA A 135 13.70 47.03 -23.84
CA ALA A 135 12.48 47.83 -23.84
C ALA A 135 11.23 47.02 -23.42
N VAL A 136 11.14 45.77 -23.89
CA VAL A 136 10.05 44.84 -23.54
C VAL A 136 10.14 44.45 -22.07
N ASP A 137 11.33 44.07 -21.59
CA ASP A 137 11.54 43.65 -20.20
C ASP A 137 11.28 44.79 -19.22
N GLU A 138 11.72 46.03 -19.53
CA GLU A 138 11.41 47.21 -18.72
C GLU A 138 9.90 47.50 -18.68
N CYS A 139 9.17 47.31 -19.78
CA CYS A 139 7.71 47.46 -19.81
C CYS A 139 7.01 46.41 -18.95
N ILE A 140 7.52 45.16 -18.94
CA ILE A 140 7.01 44.06 -18.11
C ILE A 140 7.27 44.37 -16.63
N GLU A 141 8.48 44.81 -16.30
CA GLU A 141 8.87 45.15 -14.94
C GLU A 141 8.10 46.37 -14.41
N ALA A 142 7.98 47.44 -15.21
CA ALA A 142 7.22 48.64 -14.84
C ALA A 142 5.75 48.31 -14.53
N ALA A 143 5.14 47.39 -15.28
CA ALA A 143 3.78 46.94 -15.01
C ALA A 143 3.62 46.33 -13.62
N ALA A 144 4.66 45.71 -13.05
CA ALA A 144 4.62 45.09 -11.73
C ALA A 144 4.56 46.11 -10.58
N TYR A 145 5.15 47.29 -10.76
CA TYR A 145 5.18 48.36 -9.77
C TYR A 145 3.92 49.22 -9.78
N GLU A 146 3.18 49.23 -10.88
CA GLU A 146 1.95 50.01 -11.02
C GLU A 146 0.77 49.43 -10.22
N PHE A 147 -0.08 50.33 -9.71
CA PHE A 147 -1.32 49.98 -9.00
C PHE A 147 -2.57 50.19 -9.86
N CYS A 148 -2.52 51.10 -10.83
CA CYS A 148 -3.63 51.36 -11.74
C CYS A 148 -3.78 50.23 -12.76
N THR A 149 -4.95 49.59 -12.81
CA THR A 149 -5.19 48.46 -13.72
C THR A 149 -5.15 48.85 -15.19
N GLU A 150 -5.50 50.10 -15.53
CA GLU A 150 -5.42 50.57 -16.92
C GLU A 150 -3.97 50.80 -17.36
N THR A 151 -3.13 51.38 -16.51
CA THR A 151 -1.69 51.54 -16.76
C THR A 151 -1.00 50.18 -16.88
N GLN A 152 -1.29 49.24 -15.96
CA GLN A 152 -0.78 47.86 -16.03
C GLN A 152 -1.12 47.20 -17.38
N LYS A 153 -2.39 47.28 -17.81
CA LYS A 153 -2.82 46.71 -19.11
C LYS A 153 -2.12 47.40 -20.28
N SER A 154 -1.91 48.72 -20.21
CA SER A 154 -1.22 49.46 -21.27
C SER A 154 0.23 48.98 -21.40
N LEU A 155 0.98 48.94 -20.30
CA LEU A 155 2.37 48.48 -20.28
C LEU A 155 2.52 47.03 -20.77
N LEU A 156 1.62 46.14 -20.34
CA LEU A 156 1.61 44.74 -20.79
C LEU A 156 1.24 44.61 -22.28
N ARG A 157 0.33 45.44 -22.80
CA ARG A 157 0.05 45.50 -24.26
C ARG A 157 1.26 46.00 -25.03
N THR A 158 2.00 46.96 -24.49
CA THR A 158 3.26 47.46 -25.07
C THR A 158 4.32 46.38 -25.11
N ALA A 159 4.55 45.66 -24.01
CA ALA A 159 5.44 44.50 -24.00
C ALA A 159 5.01 43.41 -25.01
N TYR A 160 3.70 43.12 -25.06
CA TYR A 160 3.13 42.16 -26.02
C TYR A 160 3.28 42.60 -27.48
N PHE A 161 3.25 43.91 -27.75
CA PHE A 161 3.51 44.46 -29.07
C PHE A 161 4.99 44.32 -29.44
N GLY A 162 5.90 44.72 -28.54
CA GLY A 162 7.35 44.65 -28.74
C GLY A 162 7.88 43.23 -29.01
N LYS A 163 7.28 42.21 -28.38
CA LYS A 163 7.69 40.80 -28.58
C LYS A 163 7.65 40.36 -30.06
N GLY A 164 6.79 40.97 -30.88
CA GLY A 164 6.64 40.62 -32.29
C GLY A 164 7.88 40.96 -33.14
N PHE A 165 8.76 41.81 -32.61
CA PHE A 165 9.97 42.26 -33.26
C PHE A 165 11.23 41.53 -32.74
N ILE A 166 11.06 40.56 -31.83
CA ILE A 166 12.16 39.79 -31.24
C ILE A 166 12.14 38.37 -31.84
N PRO A 167 13.20 37.93 -32.54
CA PRO A 167 13.22 36.62 -33.21
C PRO A 167 13.04 35.40 -32.28
N SER A 168 13.50 35.49 -31.02
CA SER A 168 13.46 34.41 -30.03
C SER A 168 13.11 34.93 -28.62
N HIS A 169 11.90 35.47 -28.44
CA HIS A 169 11.47 36.01 -27.15
C HIS A 169 11.08 34.92 -26.13
N ASN A 170 11.55 35.06 -24.89
CA ASN A 170 11.13 34.20 -23.77
C ASN A 170 9.83 34.72 -23.12
N PRO A 171 8.70 33.99 -23.19
CA PRO A 171 7.43 34.45 -22.63
C PRO A 171 7.29 34.24 -21.10
N ASP A 172 8.24 33.56 -20.46
CA ASP A 172 8.09 33.12 -19.06
C ASP A 172 7.90 34.29 -18.09
N GLU A 173 8.70 35.34 -18.24
CA GLU A 173 8.66 36.50 -17.36
C GLU A 173 7.37 37.31 -17.53
N TYR A 174 6.94 37.51 -18.78
CA TYR A 174 5.64 38.10 -19.11
C TYR A 174 4.49 37.32 -18.46
N MET A 175 4.50 36.00 -18.57
CA MET A 175 3.47 35.13 -17.96
C MET A 175 3.52 35.15 -16.42
N ARG A 176 4.73 35.24 -15.84
CA ARG A 176 4.94 35.36 -14.39
C ARG A 176 4.32 36.64 -13.85
N ILE A 177 4.68 37.79 -14.42
CA ILE A 177 4.15 39.10 -13.99
C ILE A 177 2.64 39.18 -14.20
N LEU A 178 2.11 38.72 -15.32
CA LEU A 178 0.66 38.63 -15.54
C LEU A 178 -0.07 37.85 -14.45
N ARG A 179 0.48 36.68 -14.07
CA ARG A 179 -0.12 35.84 -13.02
C ARG A 179 -0.09 36.56 -11.68
N ILE A 180 1.03 37.20 -11.34
CA ILE A 180 1.21 37.92 -10.08
C ILE A 180 0.29 39.15 -10.01
N LEU A 181 0.21 39.95 -11.08
CA LEU A 181 -0.65 41.14 -11.13
C LEU A 181 -2.13 40.80 -10.92
N ARG A 182 -2.60 39.70 -11.51
CA ARG A 182 -3.99 39.25 -11.29
C ARG A 182 -4.26 38.93 -9.82
N VAL A 183 -3.28 38.34 -9.13
CA VAL A 183 -3.36 38.04 -7.69
C VAL A 183 -3.28 39.34 -6.87
N LEU A 184 -2.30 40.20 -7.14
CA LEU A 184 -2.13 41.49 -6.45
C LEU A 184 -3.38 42.36 -6.55
N ASN A 185 -3.97 42.47 -7.74
CA ASN A 185 -5.19 43.26 -7.94
C ASN A 185 -6.38 42.69 -7.15
N ALA A 186 -6.48 41.36 -7.03
CA ALA A 186 -7.50 40.74 -6.18
C ALA A 186 -7.27 41.01 -4.68
N LEU A 187 -6.01 41.02 -4.23
CA LEU A 187 -5.65 41.32 -2.84
C LEU A 187 -5.84 42.80 -2.47
N ARG A 188 -5.54 43.71 -3.42
CA ARG A 188 -5.66 45.17 -3.27
C ARG A 188 -7.11 45.65 -3.24
N HIS A 189 -8.06 44.85 -3.74
CA HIS A 189 -9.48 45.19 -3.73
C HIS A 189 -9.95 45.51 -2.30
N GLU A 190 -10.77 46.54 -2.13
CA GLU A 190 -11.22 47.09 -0.83
C GLU A 190 -11.81 46.04 0.12
N LYS A 191 -12.64 45.13 -0.40
CA LYS A 191 -13.19 43.98 0.37
C LYS A 191 -12.14 43.05 1.00
N ILE A 192 -10.93 42.99 0.44
CA ILE A 192 -9.81 42.17 0.96
C ILE A 192 -8.82 43.03 1.72
N ALA A 193 -8.57 44.26 1.28
CA ALA A 193 -7.72 45.23 1.98
C ALA A 193 -6.33 44.65 2.32
N MET A 194 -5.66 44.03 1.35
CA MET A 194 -4.25 43.63 1.43
C MET A 194 -3.47 44.29 0.30
N PRO A 195 -3.15 45.59 0.41
CA PRO A 195 -2.47 46.35 -0.63
C PRO A 195 -0.98 46.02 -0.69
N LEU A 196 -0.65 44.80 -1.12
CA LEU A 196 0.73 44.35 -1.26
C LEU A 196 1.37 44.94 -2.53
N THR A 197 2.65 45.27 -2.43
CA THR A 197 3.49 45.56 -3.60
C THR A 197 3.98 44.26 -4.25
N HIS A 198 4.53 44.36 -5.46
CA HIS A 198 5.17 43.21 -6.12
C HIS A 198 6.33 42.65 -5.31
N LYS A 199 7.14 43.52 -4.69
CA LYS A 199 8.30 43.11 -3.87
C LYS A 199 7.86 42.42 -2.58
N GLN A 200 6.88 42.98 -1.88
CA GLN A 200 6.31 42.36 -0.70
C GLN A 200 5.70 40.99 -1.00
N PHE A 201 4.95 40.85 -2.10
CA PHE A 201 4.41 39.55 -2.50
C PHE A 201 5.52 38.54 -2.85
N SER A 202 6.56 38.98 -3.55
CA SER A 202 7.68 38.14 -3.94
C SER A 202 8.50 37.68 -2.72
N HIS A 203 8.68 38.56 -1.73
CA HIS A 203 9.37 38.26 -0.48
C HIS A 203 8.56 37.31 0.42
N LEU A 204 7.27 37.59 0.63
CA LEU A 204 6.38 36.75 1.44
C LEU A 204 6.12 35.38 0.81
N LYS A 205 6.17 35.32 -0.53
CA LYS A 205 5.72 34.18 -1.34
C LYS A 205 4.22 33.94 -1.27
N ALA A 206 3.69 33.26 -2.28
CA ALA A 206 2.26 33.01 -2.41
C ALA A 206 1.67 32.19 -1.24
N GLU A 207 2.43 31.25 -0.67
CA GLU A 207 1.97 30.36 0.41
C GLU A 207 1.63 31.13 1.70
N VAL A 208 2.44 32.11 2.07
CA VAL A 208 2.20 32.94 3.26
C VAL A 208 1.00 33.84 3.04
N VAL A 209 0.83 34.38 1.83
CA VAL A 209 -0.33 35.21 1.47
C VAL A 209 -1.62 34.39 1.51
N LEU A 210 -1.61 33.16 0.99
CA LEU A 210 -2.73 32.22 1.12
C LEU A 210 -3.02 31.92 2.60
N SER A 211 -2.00 31.69 3.42
CA SER A 211 -2.16 31.45 4.86
C SER A 211 -2.84 32.63 5.56
N ARG A 212 -2.46 33.87 5.22
CA ARG A 212 -3.11 35.09 5.73
C ARG A 212 -4.57 35.22 5.28
N LEU A 213 -4.88 34.90 4.02
CA LEU A 213 -6.25 34.86 3.53
C LEU A 213 -7.10 33.84 4.28
N VAL A 214 -6.56 32.65 4.50
CA VAL A 214 -7.21 31.56 5.24
C VAL A 214 -7.46 31.96 6.69
N PHE A 215 -6.48 32.58 7.35
CA PHE A 215 -6.62 33.09 8.72
C PHE A 215 -7.71 34.17 8.82
N ARG A 216 -7.81 35.04 7.81
CA ARG A 216 -8.89 36.04 7.68
C ARG A 216 -10.22 35.47 7.16
N LYS A 217 -10.33 34.15 6.98
CA LYS A 217 -11.54 33.43 6.54
C LYS A 217 -11.97 33.75 5.10
N HIS A 218 -11.09 34.30 4.27
CA HIS A 218 -11.34 34.57 2.84
C HIS A 218 -11.10 33.31 1.98
N TYR A 219 -11.73 32.19 2.33
CA TYR A 219 -11.50 30.88 1.70
C TYR A 219 -11.78 30.86 0.20
N ALA A 220 -12.84 31.51 -0.27
CA ALA A 220 -13.22 31.50 -1.68
C ALA A 220 -12.13 32.09 -2.58
N ILE A 221 -11.54 33.21 -2.16
CA ILE A 221 -10.47 33.90 -2.89
C ILE A 221 -9.16 33.14 -2.74
N ALA A 222 -8.86 32.60 -1.56
CA ALA A 222 -7.69 31.74 -1.36
C ALA A 222 -7.68 30.53 -2.31
N ILE A 223 -8.81 29.85 -2.47
CA ILE A 223 -8.95 28.72 -3.40
C ILE A 223 -8.77 29.18 -4.85
N GLN A 224 -9.37 30.32 -5.25
CA GLN A 224 -9.21 30.84 -6.61
C GLN A 224 -7.76 31.22 -6.93
N ILE A 225 -7.06 31.85 -5.98
CA ILE A 225 -5.64 32.21 -6.12
C ILE A 225 -4.78 30.93 -6.18
N ALA A 226 -5.02 29.96 -5.30
CA ALA A 226 -4.30 28.68 -5.31
C ALA A 226 -4.45 27.97 -6.67
N LYS A 227 -5.68 27.89 -7.20
CA LYS A 227 -5.93 27.32 -8.55
C LYS A 227 -5.20 28.07 -9.65
N HIS A 228 -5.26 29.40 -9.63
CA HIS A 228 -4.60 30.25 -10.63
C HIS A 228 -3.07 30.10 -10.61
N LEU A 229 -2.49 29.95 -9.42
CA LEU A 229 -1.06 29.74 -9.22
C LEU A 229 -0.64 28.26 -9.28
N LYS A 230 -1.59 27.33 -9.51
CA LYS A 230 -1.38 25.88 -9.51
C LYS A 230 -0.78 25.33 -8.20
N LEU A 231 -1.20 25.89 -7.08
CA LEU A 231 -0.83 25.47 -5.72
C LEU A 231 -1.87 24.50 -5.14
N PRO A 232 -1.49 23.62 -4.20
CA PRO A 232 -2.40 22.67 -3.59
C PRO A 232 -3.50 23.37 -2.77
N GLU A 233 -4.75 22.94 -2.98
CA GLU A 233 -5.94 23.47 -2.28
C GLU A 233 -6.35 22.64 -1.06
N SER A 234 -5.76 21.46 -0.87
CA SER A 234 -6.13 20.49 0.16
C SER A 234 -6.10 21.07 1.58
N TRP A 235 -5.00 21.71 1.96
CA TRP A 235 -4.83 22.30 3.28
C TRP A 235 -5.76 23.50 3.53
N ILE A 236 -6.12 24.26 2.48
CA ILE A 236 -7.08 25.38 2.58
C ILE A 236 -8.47 24.83 2.91
N LEU A 237 -8.86 23.75 2.22
CA LEU A 237 -10.14 23.06 2.42
C LEU A 237 -10.20 22.37 3.77
N GLU A 238 -9.10 21.79 4.23
CA GLU A 238 -8.97 21.21 5.56
C GLU A 238 -9.14 22.26 6.66
N HIS A 239 -8.46 23.41 6.56
CA HIS A 239 -8.64 24.51 7.51
C HIS A 239 -10.06 25.09 7.47
N TRP A 240 -10.68 25.16 6.29
CA TRP A 240 -12.09 25.53 6.16
C TRP A 240 -13.00 24.53 6.89
N ALA A 241 -12.74 23.24 6.75
CA ALA A 241 -13.48 22.19 7.45
C ALA A 241 -13.32 22.30 8.97
N TYR A 242 -12.10 22.53 9.47
CA TYR A 242 -11.87 22.78 10.91
C TYR A 242 -12.67 23.98 11.42
N HIS A 243 -12.66 25.09 10.68
CA HIS A 243 -13.46 26.26 11.05
C HIS A 243 -14.96 25.94 11.07
N LYS A 244 -15.45 25.09 10.15
CA LYS A 244 -16.83 24.64 10.14
C LYS A 244 -17.18 23.74 11.32
N VAL A 245 -16.30 22.80 11.67
CA VAL A 245 -16.44 21.92 12.84
C VAL A 245 -16.47 22.70 14.16
N ILE A 246 -15.71 23.80 14.26
CA ILE A 246 -15.68 24.61 15.50
C ILE A 246 -16.92 25.49 15.67
N ASN A 247 -17.42 26.11 14.59
CA ASN A 247 -18.42 27.17 14.70
C ASN A 247 -19.87 26.72 14.45
N ASP A 248 -20.11 25.75 13.57
CA ASP A 248 -21.47 25.33 13.21
C ASP A 248 -21.95 24.25 14.20
N LYS A 249 -23.06 24.48 14.92
CA LYS A 249 -23.57 23.57 15.95
C LYS A 249 -24.27 22.30 15.42
N ASN A 250 -24.69 22.27 14.16
CA ASN A 250 -25.44 21.15 13.59
C ASN A 250 -24.51 20.11 12.94
N ASP A 251 -24.26 19.00 13.62
CA ASP A 251 -23.37 17.92 13.17
C ASP A 251 -23.74 17.37 11.78
N ASN A 252 -25.03 17.13 11.53
CA ASN A 252 -25.50 16.57 10.26
C ASN A 252 -25.26 17.51 9.09
N GLU A 253 -25.51 18.80 9.29
CA GLU A 253 -25.33 19.80 8.26
C GLU A 253 -23.85 20.04 7.96
N VAL A 254 -23.00 20.03 9.00
CA VAL A 254 -21.54 20.15 8.85
C VAL A 254 -20.99 18.96 8.06
N ALA A 255 -21.36 17.73 8.45
CA ALA A 255 -20.95 16.53 7.72
C ALA A 255 -21.39 16.57 6.25
N ARG A 256 -22.63 16.97 5.97
CA ARG A 256 -23.14 17.10 4.60
C ARG A 256 -22.34 18.12 3.79
N LYS A 257 -22.12 19.33 4.32
CA LYS A 257 -21.39 20.40 3.65
C LYS A 257 -19.94 20.01 3.34
N ILE A 258 -19.25 19.37 4.29
CA ILE A 258 -17.88 18.88 4.10
C ILE A 258 -17.86 17.80 3.01
N THR A 259 -18.78 16.85 3.09
CA THR A 259 -18.90 15.75 2.11
C THR A 259 -19.17 16.27 0.70
N GLU A 260 -20.11 17.19 0.52
CA GLU A 260 -20.44 17.78 -0.77
C GLU A 260 -19.23 18.53 -1.37
N LYS A 261 -18.46 19.22 -0.53
CA LYS A 261 -17.26 19.94 -0.98
C LYS A 261 -16.15 18.98 -1.44
N PHE A 262 -15.98 17.86 -0.74
CA PHE A 262 -14.87 16.92 -0.96
C PHE A 262 -15.18 15.85 -2.00
N LYS A 263 -16.46 15.62 -2.33
CA LYS A 263 -16.86 14.79 -3.47
C LYS A 263 -16.46 15.36 -4.83
N ASN A 264 -16.02 16.61 -4.89
CA ASN A 264 -15.58 17.21 -6.15
C ASN A 264 -14.27 16.52 -6.61
N PRO A 265 -14.22 15.93 -7.82
CA PRO A 265 -13.02 15.23 -8.33
C PRO A 265 -11.75 16.09 -8.42
N SER A 266 -11.93 17.41 -8.41
CA SER A 266 -10.84 18.39 -8.40
C SER A 266 -10.02 18.37 -7.10
N VAL A 267 -10.61 17.85 -6.02
CA VAL A 267 -10.05 17.85 -4.67
C VAL A 267 -9.41 16.50 -4.41
N GLN A 268 -8.08 16.47 -4.32
CA GLN A 268 -7.31 15.25 -4.03
C GLN A 268 -6.46 15.42 -2.77
N GLY A 269 -6.21 14.31 -2.07
CA GLY A 269 -5.28 14.26 -0.94
C GLY A 269 -5.81 14.77 0.41
N ILE A 270 -7.13 14.96 0.57
CA ILE A 270 -7.72 15.30 1.87
C ILE A 270 -8.07 14.03 2.63
N SER A 271 -7.70 13.98 3.92
CA SER A 271 -8.13 12.91 4.83
C SER A 271 -9.27 13.40 5.71
N PHE A 272 -10.35 12.62 5.76
CA PHE A 272 -11.45 12.83 6.69
C PHE A 272 -11.02 12.54 8.13
N CYS A 273 -10.00 11.69 8.34
CA CYS A 273 -9.45 11.40 9.67
C CYS A 273 -8.97 12.65 10.41
N ASN A 274 -8.23 13.56 9.76
CA ASN A 274 -7.73 14.77 10.41
C ASN A 274 -8.89 15.67 10.90
N ILE A 275 -9.96 15.75 10.09
CA ILE A 275 -11.16 16.54 10.42
C ILE A 275 -11.94 15.86 11.55
N ALA A 276 -12.03 14.53 11.53
CA ALA A 276 -12.65 13.78 12.60
C ALA A 276 -11.87 13.88 13.92
N GLU A 277 -10.54 13.87 13.89
CA GLU A 277 -9.70 14.09 15.07
C GLU A 277 -9.95 15.49 15.63
N LYS A 278 -10.03 16.51 14.76
CA LYS A 278 -10.39 17.85 15.20
C LYS A 278 -11.80 17.95 15.78
N ALA A 279 -12.76 17.19 15.24
CA ALA A 279 -14.12 17.12 15.80
C ALA A 279 -14.12 16.47 17.19
N HIS A 280 -13.31 15.43 17.39
CA HIS A 280 -13.12 14.81 18.69
C HIS A 280 -12.46 15.74 19.71
N ASP A 281 -11.42 16.49 19.33
CA ASP A 281 -10.77 17.49 20.21
C ASP A 281 -11.74 18.56 20.72
N VAL A 282 -12.76 18.88 19.92
CA VAL A 282 -13.82 19.85 20.26
C VAL A 282 -14.95 19.20 21.08
N GLY A 283 -14.91 17.88 21.28
CA GLY A 283 -15.92 17.11 22.03
C GLY A 283 -17.14 16.70 21.20
N ARG A 284 -17.06 16.71 19.87
CA ARG A 284 -18.14 16.33 18.95
C ARG A 284 -17.93 14.91 18.40
N ASP A 285 -18.05 13.93 19.29
CA ASP A 285 -17.77 12.52 18.96
C ASP A 285 -18.71 11.96 17.89
N GLU A 286 -19.99 12.35 17.88
CA GLU A 286 -20.93 11.88 16.85
C GLU A 286 -20.56 12.37 15.44
N LEU A 287 -20.16 13.65 15.32
CA LEU A 287 -19.63 14.20 14.08
C LEU A 287 -18.32 13.51 13.67
N ALA A 288 -17.40 13.30 14.61
CA ALA A 288 -16.14 12.62 14.35
C ALA A 288 -16.37 11.22 13.75
N ILE A 289 -17.31 10.47 14.31
CA ILE A 289 -17.68 9.13 13.81
C ILE A 289 -18.28 9.21 12.40
N LYS A 290 -19.20 10.14 12.13
CA LYS A 290 -19.80 10.32 10.78
C LYS A 290 -18.75 10.67 9.73
N LEU A 291 -17.79 11.53 10.08
CA LEU A 291 -16.69 11.89 9.18
C LEU A 291 -15.73 10.71 8.96
N LEU A 292 -15.46 9.91 9.99
CA LEU A 292 -14.63 8.71 9.87
C LEU A 292 -15.23 7.65 8.96
N GLU A 293 -16.55 7.49 8.93
CA GLU A 293 -17.23 6.55 8.02
C GLU A 293 -17.01 6.90 6.54
N LEU A 294 -16.63 8.14 6.24
CA LEU A 294 -16.30 8.60 4.89
C LEU A 294 -14.82 8.37 4.53
N GLU A 295 -13.95 8.06 5.50
CA GLU A 295 -12.56 7.74 5.21
C GLU A 295 -12.44 6.33 4.62
N PRO A 296 -11.91 6.16 3.39
CA PRO A 296 -11.78 4.86 2.76
C PRO A 296 -10.64 4.01 3.36
N ARG A 297 -9.66 4.64 4.02
CA ARG A 297 -8.46 3.97 4.55
C ARG A 297 -8.71 3.48 5.98
N ALA A 298 -8.92 2.18 6.12
CA ALA A 298 -9.11 1.54 7.42
C ALA A 298 -7.93 1.75 8.38
N SER A 299 -6.69 1.80 7.87
CA SER A 299 -5.49 2.03 8.69
C SER A 299 -5.45 3.38 9.41
N LEU A 300 -6.14 4.39 8.88
CA LEU A 300 -6.30 5.70 9.55
C LEU A 300 -7.58 5.75 10.39
N GLN A 301 -8.63 5.08 9.93
CA GLN A 301 -9.93 5.04 10.60
C GLN A 301 -9.84 4.31 11.96
N VAL A 302 -9.19 3.14 11.97
CA VAL A 302 -9.14 2.23 13.12
C VAL A 302 -8.46 2.86 14.35
N PRO A 303 -7.26 3.48 14.26
CA PRO A 303 -6.64 4.13 15.41
C PRO A 303 -7.52 5.20 16.05
N LEU A 304 -8.23 6.01 15.25
CA LEU A 304 -9.12 7.04 15.79
C LEU A 304 -10.38 6.42 16.42
N LEU A 305 -10.96 5.37 15.83
CA LEU A 305 -12.07 4.63 16.46
C LEU A 305 -11.69 4.02 17.81
N LEU A 306 -10.45 3.52 17.94
CA LEU A 306 -9.92 3.02 19.21
C LEU A 306 -9.73 4.12 20.25
N LYS A 307 -9.27 5.32 19.85
CA LYS A 307 -9.20 6.50 20.73
C LYS A 307 -10.60 6.91 21.22
N LEU A 308 -11.60 6.88 20.33
CA LEU A 308 -13.01 7.19 20.62
C LEU A 308 -13.74 6.11 21.47
N GLY A 309 -13.07 4.99 21.80
CA GLY A 309 -13.69 3.88 22.53
C GLY A 309 -14.77 3.13 21.75
N LYS A 310 -14.85 3.30 20.42
CA LYS A 310 -15.84 2.65 19.55
C LYS A 310 -15.30 1.31 19.02
N TYR A 311 -15.10 0.37 19.94
CA TYR A 311 -14.44 -0.92 19.66
C TYR A 311 -15.17 -1.79 18.61
N ASP A 312 -16.50 -1.84 18.63
CA ASP A 312 -17.28 -2.62 17.64
C ASP A 312 -17.03 -2.13 16.22
N ARG A 313 -17.02 -0.81 16.02
CA ARG A 313 -16.75 -0.19 14.73
C ARG A 313 -15.29 -0.38 14.32
N ALA A 314 -14.36 -0.33 15.27
CA ALA A 314 -12.94 -0.57 15.01
C ALA A 314 -12.68 -2.00 14.53
N ILE A 315 -13.26 -3.02 15.18
CA ILE A 315 -13.15 -4.42 14.73
C ILE A 315 -13.81 -4.60 13.37
N LYS A 316 -15.00 -4.04 13.16
CA LYS A 316 -15.69 -4.12 11.87
C LYS A 316 -14.85 -3.52 10.73
N SER A 317 -14.28 -2.34 10.94
CA SER A 317 -13.42 -1.69 9.95
C SER A 317 -12.14 -2.50 9.68
N ALA A 318 -11.47 -2.96 10.75
CA ALA A 318 -10.26 -3.78 10.62
C ALA A 318 -10.53 -5.09 9.88
N THR A 319 -11.62 -5.78 10.19
CA THR A 319 -11.99 -7.04 9.51
C THR A 319 -12.40 -6.81 8.05
N GLN A 320 -13.08 -5.70 7.74
CA GLN A 320 -13.39 -5.32 6.36
C GLN A 320 -12.14 -4.95 5.54
N SER A 321 -11.09 -4.46 6.19
CA SER A 321 -9.83 -4.13 5.52
C SER A 321 -9.06 -5.36 5.02
N GLY A 322 -9.32 -6.53 5.59
CA GLY A 322 -8.57 -7.76 5.32
C GLY A 322 -7.15 -7.79 5.88
N ASP A 323 -6.67 -6.70 6.49
CA ASP A 323 -5.35 -6.60 7.08
C ASP A 323 -5.30 -7.33 8.43
N THR A 324 -4.62 -8.48 8.44
CA THR A 324 -4.48 -9.33 9.63
C THR A 324 -3.70 -8.66 10.75
N GLU A 325 -2.75 -7.78 10.43
CA GLU A 325 -1.94 -7.06 11.41
C GLU A 325 -2.77 -5.97 12.09
N LEU A 326 -3.56 -5.23 11.31
CA LEU A 326 -4.50 -4.25 11.84
C LEU A 326 -5.54 -4.90 12.75
N VAL A 327 -6.10 -6.06 12.35
CA VAL A 327 -7.03 -6.82 13.19
C VAL A 327 -6.36 -7.27 14.49
N ALA A 328 -5.15 -7.84 14.43
CA ALA A 328 -4.40 -8.25 15.62
C ALA A 328 -4.15 -7.06 16.57
N THR A 329 -3.77 -5.90 16.03
CA THR A 329 -3.54 -4.67 16.80
C THR A 329 -4.80 -4.22 17.53
N VAL A 330 -5.95 -4.22 16.84
CA VAL A 330 -7.25 -3.90 17.42
C VAL A 330 -7.61 -4.86 18.56
N LEU A 331 -7.46 -6.17 18.32
CA LEU A 331 -7.76 -7.19 19.32
C LEU A 331 -6.94 -7.00 20.61
N LEU A 332 -5.67 -6.61 20.48
CA LEU A 332 -4.78 -6.38 21.62
C LEU A 332 -5.18 -5.16 22.43
N GLU A 333 -5.48 -4.05 21.76
CA GLU A 333 -5.91 -2.82 22.44
C GLU A 333 -7.25 -3.01 23.16
N ILE A 334 -8.20 -3.72 22.54
CA ILE A 334 -9.48 -4.01 23.17
C ILE A 334 -9.28 -4.93 24.38
N LYS A 335 -8.45 -5.97 24.27
CA LYS A 335 -8.15 -6.89 25.39
C LYS A 335 -7.53 -6.18 26.59
N LYS A 336 -6.72 -5.13 26.39
CA LYS A 336 -6.14 -4.33 27.48
C LYS A 336 -7.17 -3.47 28.22
N LYS A 337 -8.18 -2.96 27.50
CA LYS A 337 -9.13 -1.97 28.03
C LYS A 337 -10.46 -2.57 28.49
N MET A 338 -10.76 -3.80 28.10
CA MET A 338 -12.06 -4.43 28.34
C MET A 338 -11.95 -5.73 29.12
N MET A 339 -12.97 -6.04 29.91
CA MET A 339 -13.10 -7.35 30.57
C MET A 339 -13.19 -8.48 29.53
N LEU A 340 -12.55 -9.62 29.84
CA LEU A 340 -12.46 -10.77 28.95
C LEU A 340 -13.83 -11.28 28.46
N ALA A 341 -14.85 -11.27 29.33
CA ALA A 341 -16.19 -11.72 28.97
C ALA A 341 -16.82 -10.86 27.86
N ASN A 342 -16.75 -9.53 27.99
CA ASN A 342 -17.27 -8.61 26.98
C ASN A 342 -16.45 -8.69 25.69
N PHE A 343 -15.13 -8.87 25.80
CA PHE A 343 -14.25 -9.10 24.65
C PHE A 343 -14.66 -10.34 23.85
N ASN A 344 -14.90 -11.47 24.52
CA ASN A 344 -15.31 -12.70 23.88
C ASN A 344 -16.67 -12.56 23.17
N ILE A 345 -17.61 -11.80 23.73
CA ILE A 345 -18.90 -11.51 23.09
C ILE A 345 -18.70 -10.74 21.77
N ILE A 346 -17.89 -9.67 21.77
CA ILE A 346 -17.70 -8.85 20.57
C ILE A 346 -16.99 -9.65 19.47
N ILE A 347 -15.91 -10.37 19.78
CA ILE A 347 -15.13 -11.09 18.74
C ILE A 347 -15.93 -12.22 18.09
N ARG A 348 -16.95 -12.78 18.76
CA ARG A 348 -17.83 -13.83 18.22
C ARG A 348 -18.63 -13.36 17.02
N GLU A 349 -19.02 -12.09 17.00
CA GLU A 349 -19.74 -11.50 15.86
C GLU A 349 -18.86 -11.42 14.59
N TYR A 350 -17.54 -11.55 14.74
CA TYR A 350 -16.57 -11.38 13.66
C TYR A 350 -15.67 -12.63 13.51
N PRO A 351 -16.08 -13.64 12.70
CA PRO A 351 -15.36 -14.92 12.58
C PRO A 351 -13.87 -14.79 12.22
N MET A 352 -13.50 -13.82 11.37
CA MET A 352 -12.10 -13.57 11.02
C MET A 352 -11.29 -13.11 12.24
N ALA A 353 -11.84 -12.18 13.04
CA ALA A 353 -11.20 -11.69 14.25
C ALA A 353 -11.07 -12.81 15.29
N LEU A 354 -12.10 -13.64 15.45
CA LEU A 354 -12.07 -14.82 16.32
C LEU A 354 -10.97 -15.81 15.91
N ASN A 355 -10.82 -16.10 14.62
CA ASN A 355 -9.79 -17.03 14.12
C ASN A 355 -8.37 -16.48 14.32
N ILE A 356 -8.17 -15.19 14.09
CA ILE A 356 -6.89 -14.51 14.38
C ILE A 356 -6.61 -14.58 15.88
N TYR A 357 -7.62 -14.29 16.73
CA TYR A 357 -7.48 -14.39 18.18
C TYR A 357 -7.12 -15.81 18.64
N LYS A 358 -7.77 -16.85 18.10
CA LYS A 358 -7.44 -18.27 18.37
C LYS A 358 -5.98 -18.56 18.01
N LYS A 359 -5.49 -18.08 16.86
CA LYS A 359 -4.09 -18.25 16.45
C LYS A 359 -3.13 -17.56 17.44
N MET A 360 -3.42 -16.32 17.84
CA MET A 360 -2.61 -15.59 18.82
C MET A 360 -2.58 -16.30 20.18
N MET A 361 -3.72 -16.80 20.66
CA MET A 361 -3.76 -17.54 21.92
C MET A 361 -3.04 -18.88 21.84
N ASN A 362 -3.05 -19.57 20.70
CA ASN A 362 -2.28 -20.80 20.51
C ASN A 362 -0.77 -20.60 20.74
N GLU A 363 -0.24 -19.42 20.40
CA GLU A 363 1.17 -19.06 20.60
C GLU A 363 1.44 -18.58 22.04
N TRP A 364 0.53 -17.81 22.65
CA TRP A 364 0.79 -17.15 23.93
C TRP A 364 0.28 -17.92 25.16
N SER A 365 -0.87 -18.58 25.04
CA SER A 365 -1.51 -19.26 26.16
C SER A 365 -2.49 -20.34 25.68
N ARG A 366 -2.03 -21.59 25.76
CA ARG A 366 -2.84 -22.77 25.43
C ARG A 366 -4.06 -22.94 26.34
N THR A 367 -3.99 -22.51 27.58
CA THR A 367 -5.15 -22.54 28.51
C THR A 367 -6.22 -21.55 28.07
N ALA A 368 -5.83 -20.33 27.69
CA ALA A 368 -6.78 -19.35 27.15
C ALA A 368 -7.41 -19.83 25.83
N LEU A 369 -6.66 -20.57 25.00
CA LEU A 369 -7.22 -21.19 23.80
C LEU A 369 -8.29 -22.25 24.13
N TYR A 370 -8.04 -23.09 25.14
CA TYR A 370 -9.00 -24.08 25.63
C TYR A 370 -10.29 -23.43 26.14
N ASP A 371 -10.18 -22.33 26.89
CA ASP A 371 -11.34 -21.56 27.36
C ASP A 371 -12.20 -21.04 26.20
N ILE A 372 -11.58 -20.61 25.10
CA ILE A 372 -12.30 -20.20 23.88
C ILE A 372 -13.05 -21.39 23.28
N TYR A 373 -12.41 -22.56 23.14
CA TYR A 373 -13.07 -23.73 22.57
C TYR A 373 -14.25 -24.20 23.43
N ASN A 374 -14.10 -24.18 24.76
CA ASN A 374 -15.19 -24.49 25.69
C ASN A 374 -16.36 -23.51 25.55
N GLN A 375 -16.07 -22.21 25.47
CA GLN A 375 -17.13 -21.20 25.33
C GLN A 375 -17.87 -21.34 23.99
N GLU A 376 -17.17 -21.70 22.90
CA GLU A 376 -17.75 -21.93 21.57
C GLU A 376 -18.44 -23.30 21.42
N ASP A 377 -18.37 -24.17 22.43
CA ASP A 377 -18.79 -25.58 22.36
C ASP A 377 -18.14 -26.35 21.18
N ASP A 378 -16.90 -25.98 20.83
CA ASP A 378 -16.13 -26.62 19.74
C ASP A 378 -15.44 -27.89 20.24
N GLN A 379 -16.26 -28.93 20.44
CA GLN A 379 -15.83 -30.23 20.96
C GLN A 379 -14.75 -30.91 20.12
N LYS A 380 -14.71 -30.63 18.80
CA LYS A 380 -13.67 -31.13 17.92
C LYS A 380 -12.31 -30.50 18.28
N SER A 381 -12.27 -29.18 18.39
CA SER A 381 -11.03 -28.47 18.77
C SER A 381 -10.58 -28.81 20.19
N ILE A 382 -11.51 -29.06 21.11
CA ILE A 382 -11.21 -29.57 22.47
C ILE A 382 -10.51 -30.94 22.40
N ALA A 383 -11.02 -31.87 21.58
CA ALA A 383 -10.41 -33.18 21.38
C ALA A 383 -8.98 -33.05 20.82
N GLU A 384 -8.78 -32.23 19.78
CA GLU A 384 -7.47 -31.98 19.17
C GLU A 384 -6.48 -31.31 20.14
N TYR A 385 -6.97 -30.41 21.01
CA TYR A 385 -6.20 -29.79 22.08
C TYR A 385 -5.66 -30.84 23.07
N HIS A 386 -6.54 -31.71 23.60
CA HIS A 386 -6.13 -32.78 24.50
C HIS A 386 -5.18 -33.77 23.81
N PHE A 387 -5.43 -34.09 22.54
CA PHE A 387 -4.57 -34.98 21.76
C PHE A 387 -3.14 -34.42 21.63
N ARG A 388 -2.98 -33.14 21.28
CA ARG A 388 -1.66 -32.51 21.16
C ARG A 388 -0.92 -32.46 22.50
N ASN A 389 -1.60 -32.09 23.58
CA ASN A 389 -0.99 -32.07 24.92
C ASN A 389 -0.58 -33.47 25.39
N ALA A 390 -1.36 -34.50 25.06
CA ALA A 390 -1.06 -35.87 25.43
C ALA A 390 0.13 -36.45 24.65
N LEU A 391 0.34 -36.02 23.40
CA LEU A 391 1.54 -36.37 22.63
C LEU A 391 2.80 -35.72 23.20
N GLU A 392 2.74 -34.44 23.57
CA GLU A 392 3.89 -33.71 24.13
C GLU A 392 4.29 -34.19 25.53
N SER A 393 3.33 -34.69 26.31
CA SER A 393 3.55 -35.22 27.67
C SER A 393 3.77 -36.73 27.72
N ASP A 394 3.89 -37.40 26.56
CA ASP A 394 4.02 -38.87 26.44
C ASP A 394 2.97 -39.66 27.24
N SER A 395 1.76 -39.11 27.34
CA SER A 395 0.66 -39.63 28.17
C SER A 395 -0.57 -40.01 27.35
N LEU A 396 -0.38 -40.23 26.04
CA LEU A 396 -1.45 -40.50 25.07
C LEU A 396 -2.39 -41.63 25.52
N GLU A 397 -1.83 -42.77 25.95
CA GLU A 397 -2.62 -43.94 26.37
C GLU A 397 -3.67 -43.59 27.44
N SER A 398 -3.29 -42.76 28.42
CA SER A 398 -4.16 -42.35 29.53
C SER A 398 -5.22 -41.31 29.14
N ASN A 399 -4.94 -40.50 28.11
CA ASN A 399 -5.81 -39.40 27.68
C ASN A 399 -6.77 -39.79 26.54
N LEU A 400 -6.52 -40.90 25.82
CA LEU A 400 -7.38 -41.37 24.72
C LEU A 400 -8.88 -41.49 25.08
N PRO A 401 -9.30 -41.94 26.28
CA PRO A 401 -10.71 -41.96 26.65
C PRO A 401 -11.35 -40.56 26.71
N ILE A 402 -10.62 -39.57 27.23
CA ILE A 402 -11.08 -38.17 27.33
C ILE A 402 -11.22 -37.56 25.94
N ILE A 403 -10.23 -37.83 25.08
CA ILE A 403 -10.22 -37.38 23.68
C ILE A 403 -11.37 -38.02 22.89
N ALA A 404 -11.60 -39.33 23.05
CA ALA A 404 -12.69 -40.05 22.40
C ALA A 404 -14.06 -39.53 22.85
N ASN A 405 -14.23 -39.21 24.14
CA ASN A 405 -15.45 -38.62 24.66
C ASN A 405 -15.73 -37.25 24.01
N SER A 406 -14.70 -36.40 23.90
CA SER A 406 -14.80 -35.09 23.25
C SER A 406 -15.19 -35.22 21.77
N TYR A 407 -14.56 -36.14 21.02
CA TYR A 407 -14.98 -36.42 19.64
C TYR A 407 -16.43 -36.93 19.53
N THR A 408 -16.87 -37.75 20.48
CA THR A 408 -18.25 -38.25 20.53
C THR A 408 -19.24 -37.10 20.75
N GLN A 409 -18.96 -36.20 21.70
CA GLN A 409 -19.76 -34.99 21.93
C GLN A 409 -19.78 -34.09 20.69
N GLY A 410 -18.66 -34.00 19.96
CA GLY A 410 -18.55 -33.30 18.67
C GLY A 410 -19.15 -34.02 17.46
N ARG A 411 -19.86 -35.15 17.65
CA ARG A 411 -20.44 -35.99 16.57
C ARG A 411 -19.42 -36.50 15.55
N LYS A 412 -18.18 -36.70 16.00
CA LYS A 412 -17.04 -37.23 15.23
C LYS A 412 -16.80 -38.71 15.59
N HIS A 413 -17.76 -39.55 15.20
CA HIS A 413 -17.77 -40.98 15.59
C HIS A 413 -16.59 -41.78 15.06
N VAL A 414 -16.12 -41.47 13.85
CA VAL A 414 -14.97 -42.16 13.24
C VAL A 414 -13.70 -41.88 14.05
N GLU A 415 -13.47 -40.62 14.40
CA GLU A 415 -12.32 -40.19 15.18
C GLU A 415 -12.36 -40.78 16.60
N ALA A 416 -13.55 -40.90 17.20
CA ALA A 416 -13.72 -41.57 18.49
C ALA A 416 -13.42 -43.08 18.42
N GLU A 417 -13.88 -43.78 17.36
CA GLU A 417 -13.56 -45.20 17.14
C GLU A 417 -12.06 -45.40 16.92
N LEU A 418 -11.41 -44.53 16.14
CA LEU A 418 -9.96 -44.54 15.93
C LEU A 418 -9.18 -44.32 17.23
N CYS A 419 -9.65 -43.47 18.15
CA CYS A 419 -9.03 -43.31 19.46
C CYS A 419 -9.12 -44.62 20.28
N ALA A 420 -10.27 -45.29 20.25
CA ALA A 420 -10.44 -46.57 20.92
C ALA A 420 -9.53 -47.66 20.33
N ASP A 421 -9.43 -47.74 19.00
CA ASP A 421 -8.55 -48.70 18.32
C ASP A 421 -7.08 -48.40 18.56
N THR A 422 -6.68 -47.13 18.57
CA THR A 422 -5.32 -46.71 18.94
C THR A 422 -4.98 -47.16 20.37
N GLY A 423 -5.91 -46.98 21.31
CA GLY A 423 -5.74 -47.45 22.69
C GLY A 423 -5.62 -48.96 22.81
N LYS A 424 -6.42 -49.72 22.05
CA LYS A 424 -6.32 -51.19 21.98
C LYS A 424 -4.96 -51.62 21.41
N MET A 425 -4.48 -50.96 20.36
CA MET A 425 -3.21 -51.27 19.71
C MET A 425 -2.01 -51.00 20.62
N LEU A 426 -1.97 -49.84 21.29
CA LEU A 426 -0.91 -49.50 22.24
C LEU A 426 -0.85 -50.51 23.38
N LYS A 427 -2.01 -50.90 23.94
CA LYS A 427 -2.09 -51.94 24.97
C LYS A 427 -1.58 -53.30 24.47
N LEU A 428 -1.95 -53.68 23.24
CA LEU A 428 -1.48 -54.93 22.63
C LEU A 428 0.04 -54.92 22.43
N GLN A 429 0.59 -53.84 21.87
CA GLN A 429 2.02 -53.66 21.66
C GLN A 429 2.81 -53.72 22.97
N LYS A 430 2.33 -53.00 23.99
CA LYS A 430 3.00 -52.86 25.29
C LYS A 430 2.90 -54.10 26.17
N ASN A 431 1.71 -54.69 26.27
CA ASN A 431 1.44 -55.75 27.24
C ASN A 431 1.60 -57.17 26.66
N VAL A 432 1.50 -57.34 25.32
CA VAL A 432 1.55 -58.66 24.69
C VAL A 432 2.76 -58.80 23.77
N LEU A 433 2.93 -57.91 22.80
CA LEU A 433 3.95 -58.09 21.76
C LEU A 433 5.37 -57.82 22.28
N THR A 434 5.56 -56.72 23.01
CA THR A 434 6.87 -56.34 23.55
C THR A 434 7.42 -57.37 24.55
N PRO A 435 6.63 -57.90 25.52
CA PRO A 435 7.13 -58.93 26.43
C PRO A 435 7.41 -60.27 25.75
N LYS A 436 6.57 -60.68 24.79
CA LYS A 436 6.72 -61.97 24.10
C LYS A 436 7.86 -61.98 23.09
N TYR A 437 7.98 -60.94 22.28
CA TYR A 437 8.87 -60.93 21.11
C TYR A 437 9.93 -59.84 21.17
N GLY A 438 9.64 -58.71 21.83
CA GLY A 438 10.51 -57.53 21.82
C GLY A 438 11.90 -57.79 22.41
N LYS A 439 12.00 -58.53 23.53
CA LYS A 439 13.29 -58.90 24.13
C LYS A 439 14.06 -59.95 23.32
N ILE A 440 13.35 -60.89 22.70
CA ILE A 440 13.94 -62.01 21.95
C ILE A 440 14.54 -61.52 20.63
N HIS A 441 13.81 -60.64 19.94
CA HIS A 441 14.17 -60.18 18.61
C HIS A 441 14.74 -58.75 18.57
N GLN A 442 14.91 -58.11 19.74
CA GLN A 442 15.39 -56.72 19.88
C GLN A 442 14.53 -55.70 19.08
N ILE A 443 13.21 -55.86 19.13
CA ILE A 443 12.25 -55.02 18.40
C ILE A 443 11.40 -54.20 19.38
N THR A 444 11.24 -52.91 19.09
CA THR A 444 10.33 -52.03 19.83
C THR A 444 8.99 -51.95 19.12
N PHE A 445 7.96 -52.57 19.69
CA PHE A 445 6.60 -52.55 19.11
C PHE A 445 5.81 -51.30 19.48
N ASN A 446 6.13 -50.65 20.61
CA ASN A 446 5.36 -49.51 21.11
C ASN A 446 5.39 -48.34 20.13
N GLY A 447 4.21 -47.86 19.74
CA GLY A 447 4.06 -46.70 18.86
C GLY A 447 4.12 -47.01 17.36
N LEU A 448 4.36 -48.28 16.98
CA LEU A 448 4.29 -48.67 15.57
C LEU A 448 2.86 -48.56 15.03
N SER A 449 2.73 -48.28 13.73
CA SER A 449 1.43 -48.38 13.08
C SER A 449 0.94 -49.83 13.04
N ILE A 450 -0.36 -50.05 12.80
CA ILE A 450 -0.91 -51.41 12.57
C ILE A 450 -0.16 -52.10 11.43
N HIS A 451 0.18 -51.36 10.38
CA HIS A 451 0.92 -51.88 9.24
C HIS A 451 2.33 -52.33 9.62
N ASP A 452 3.07 -51.48 10.31
CA ASP A 452 4.46 -51.77 10.70
C ASP A 452 4.52 -52.87 11.75
N THR A 453 3.53 -52.94 12.65
CA THR A 453 3.40 -54.03 13.61
C THR A 453 3.20 -55.37 12.90
N ILE A 454 2.30 -55.43 11.91
CA ILE A 454 2.10 -56.65 11.12
C ILE A 454 3.37 -56.99 10.34
N LYS A 455 4.07 -55.99 9.78
CA LYS A 455 5.33 -56.20 9.04
C LYS A 455 6.37 -56.86 9.94
N GLN A 456 6.59 -56.29 11.14
CA GLN A 456 7.54 -56.83 12.13
C GLN A 456 7.17 -58.26 12.54
N LEU A 457 5.89 -58.56 12.77
CA LEU A 457 5.46 -59.93 13.10
C LEU A 457 5.70 -60.92 11.95
N LEU A 458 5.42 -60.51 10.71
CA LEU A 458 5.70 -61.32 9.52
C LEU A 458 7.20 -61.53 9.31
N GLU A 459 8.02 -60.54 9.63
CA GLU A 459 9.48 -60.66 9.60
C GLU A 459 9.95 -61.69 10.64
N ILE A 460 9.44 -61.63 11.87
CA ILE A 460 9.78 -62.61 12.91
C ILE A 460 9.31 -64.04 12.54
N GLY A 461 8.26 -64.15 11.73
CA GLY A 461 7.66 -65.41 11.28
C GLY A 461 6.38 -65.79 12.01
N GLU A 462 5.83 -64.89 12.82
CA GLU A 462 4.62 -65.10 13.64
C GLU A 462 3.35 -64.80 12.84
N LEU A 463 3.01 -65.71 11.93
CA LEU A 463 1.86 -65.54 11.03
C LEU A 463 0.51 -65.52 11.78
N LYS A 464 0.37 -66.32 12.85
CA LYS A 464 -0.89 -66.43 13.60
C LYS A 464 -1.26 -65.12 14.28
N GLU A 465 -0.29 -64.45 14.92
CA GLU A 465 -0.50 -63.15 15.55
C GLU A 465 -0.73 -62.05 14.50
N ALA A 466 -0.02 -62.10 13.36
CA ALA A 466 -0.26 -61.18 12.24
C ALA A 466 -1.68 -61.31 11.65
N GLU A 467 -2.21 -62.54 11.49
CA GLU A 467 -3.58 -62.79 11.04
C GLU A 467 -4.63 -62.36 12.08
N LYS A 468 -4.32 -62.53 13.37
CA LYS A 468 -5.18 -62.06 14.46
C LYS A 468 -5.30 -60.53 14.45
N ILE A 469 -4.18 -59.80 14.39
CA ILE A 469 -4.19 -58.32 14.30
C ILE A 469 -4.94 -57.85 13.04
N LYS A 470 -4.74 -58.52 11.91
CA LYS A 470 -5.49 -58.22 10.68
C LYS A 470 -7.01 -58.34 10.90
N SER A 471 -7.46 -59.38 11.59
CA SER A 471 -8.89 -59.58 11.91
C SER A 471 -9.40 -58.53 12.91
N ASP A 472 -8.69 -58.33 14.01
CA ASP A 472 -9.08 -57.44 15.12
C ASP A 472 -9.20 -55.98 14.66
N PHE A 473 -8.31 -55.54 13.75
CA PHE A 473 -8.28 -54.17 13.21
C PHE A 473 -8.86 -54.06 11.79
N LYS A 474 -9.54 -55.11 11.29
CA LYS A 474 -10.22 -55.14 9.98
C LYS A 474 -9.33 -54.68 8.81
N VAL A 475 -8.05 -55.07 8.81
CA VAL A 475 -7.09 -54.68 7.78
C VAL A 475 -7.50 -55.30 6.44
N PRO A 476 -7.62 -54.52 5.34
CA PRO A 476 -8.06 -55.04 4.05
C PRO A 476 -7.18 -56.20 3.55
N ASP A 477 -7.82 -57.25 3.02
CA ASP A 477 -7.14 -58.42 2.48
C ASP A 477 -6.05 -58.06 1.47
N LYS A 478 -6.34 -57.10 0.58
CA LYS A 478 -5.38 -56.62 -0.41
C LYS A 478 -4.09 -56.09 0.23
N ARG A 479 -4.21 -55.28 1.30
CA ARG A 479 -3.07 -54.69 2.02
C ARG A 479 -2.26 -55.76 2.74
N PHE A 480 -2.94 -56.70 3.40
CA PHE A 480 -2.29 -57.80 4.12
C PHE A 480 -1.53 -58.74 3.17
N TRP A 481 -2.14 -59.11 2.04
CA TRP A 481 -1.49 -59.94 1.01
C TRP A 481 -0.25 -59.27 0.44
N TRP A 482 -0.35 -57.98 0.12
CA TRP A 482 0.79 -57.20 -0.39
C TRP A 482 1.96 -57.22 0.60
N LEU A 483 1.68 -57.00 1.89
CA LEU A 483 2.70 -56.99 2.92
C LEU A 483 3.38 -58.36 3.07
N ARG A 484 2.60 -59.45 3.07
CA ARG A 484 3.15 -60.81 3.11
C ARG A 484 4.10 -61.11 1.95
N ILE A 485 3.73 -60.72 0.74
CA ILE A 485 4.53 -60.97 -0.47
C ILE A 485 5.84 -60.21 -0.42
N ILE A 486 5.81 -58.93 0.00
CA ILE A 486 7.02 -58.14 0.20
C ILE A 486 7.92 -58.78 1.27
N THR A 487 7.39 -59.08 2.45
CA THR A 487 8.19 -59.63 3.54
C THR A 487 8.80 -61.00 3.21
N MET A 488 8.07 -61.86 2.48
CA MET A 488 8.59 -63.15 2.01
C MET A 488 9.69 -62.99 0.96
N SER A 489 9.53 -62.03 0.04
CA SER A 489 10.53 -61.67 -0.97
C SER A 489 11.81 -61.10 -0.34
N GLU A 490 11.70 -60.15 0.58
CA GLU A 490 12.83 -59.53 1.30
C GLU A 490 13.64 -60.56 2.09
N LYS A 491 13.00 -61.67 2.52
CA LYS A 491 13.66 -62.78 3.24
C LYS A 491 14.06 -63.96 2.36
N TYR A 492 13.95 -63.82 1.03
CA TYR A 492 14.26 -64.88 0.06
C TYR A 492 13.53 -66.22 0.33
N LYS A 493 12.34 -66.18 0.96
CA LYS A 493 11.53 -67.36 1.29
C LYS A 493 10.62 -67.74 0.11
N TRP A 494 11.23 -68.15 -0.99
CA TRP A 494 10.52 -68.42 -2.26
C TRP A 494 9.56 -69.62 -2.16
N ASP A 495 9.93 -70.67 -1.43
CA ASP A 495 9.06 -71.84 -1.21
C ASP A 495 7.75 -71.48 -0.48
N ASP A 496 7.85 -70.58 0.50
CA ASP A 496 6.69 -70.10 1.25
C ASP A 496 5.83 -69.16 0.40
N LEU A 497 6.46 -68.36 -0.47
CA LEU A 497 5.76 -67.53 -1.45
C LEU A 497 4.97 -68.39 -2.45
N GLU A 498 5.56 -69.48 -2.93
CA GLU A 498 4.90 -70.41 -3.86
C GLU A 498 3.70 -71.12 -3.19
N LYS A 499 3.89 -71.61 -1.96
CA LYS A 499 2.80 -72.18 -1.15
C LYS A 499 1.70 -71.15 -0.92
N PHE A 500 2.07 -69.90 -0.61
CA PHE A 500 1.11 -68.83 -0.39
C PHE A 500 0.30 -68.49 -1.65
N ALA A 501 0.96 -68.41 -2.81
CA ALA A 501 0.32 -68.20 -4.10
C ALA A 501 -0.61 -69.36 -4.55
N LYS A 502 -0.41 -70.56 -3.99
CA LYS A 502 -1.29 -71.73 -4.22
C LYS A 502 -2.44 -71.83 -3.21
N SER A 503 -2.30 -71.20 -2.04
CA SER A 503 -3.24 -71.36 -0.92
C SER A 503 -4.66 -70.85 -1.21
N LYS A 504 -4.78 -69.63 -1.77
CA LYS A 504 -6.05 -68.98 -2.12
C LYS A 504 -5.84 -68.08 -3.33
N LYS A 505 -6.92 -67.77 -4.05
CA LYS A 505 -6.87 -66.80 -5.15
C LYS A 505 -6.46 -65.43 -4.63
N SER A 506 -5.40 -64.85 -5.18
CA SER A 506 -4.86 -63.57 -4.74
C SER A 506 -5.86 -62.42 -4.97
N PRO A 507 -6.22 -61.63 -3.94
CA PRO A 507 -7.11 -60.48 -4.06
C PRO A 507 -6.47 -59.28 -4.75
N ILE A 508 -5.14 -59.29 -4.96
CA ILE A 508 -4.36 -58.26 -5.64
C ILE A 508 -3.88 -58.70 -7.03
N GLY A 509 -4.26 -59.88 -7.50
CA GLY A 509 -3.69 -60.49 -8.71
C GLY A 509 -2.32 -61.14 -8.46
N TYR A 510 -1.67 -61.56 -9.53
CA TYR A 510 -0.36 -62.22 -9.48
C TYR A 510 0.78 -61.33 -10.01
N GLU A 511 0.45 -60.20 -10.62
CA GLU A 511 1.39 -59.18 -11.06
C GLU A 511 2.31 -58.69 -9.91
N PRO A 512 1.80 -58.49 -8.67
CA PRO A 512 2.65 -58.11 -7.54
C PRO A 512 3.69 -59.18 -7.17
N PHE A 513 3.34 -60.46 -7.34
CA PHE A 513 4.27 -61.57 -7.10
C PHE A 513 5.41 -61.54 -8.11
N VAL A 514 5.10 -61.25 -9.38
CA VAL A 514 6.10 -61.07 -10.44
C VAL A 514 7.03 -59.90 -10.08
N GLU A 515 6.47 -58.75 -9.72
CA GLU A 515 7.25 -57.55 -9.43
C GLU A 515 8.25 -57.76 -8.27
N VAL A 516 7.83 -58.40 -7.17
CA VAL A 516 8.75 -58.65 -6.05
C VAL A 516 9.81 -59.70 -6.36
N CYS A 517 9.54 -60.64 -7.27
CA CYS A 517 10.53 -61.62 -7.73
C CYS A 517 11.57 -60.95 -8.64
N LEU A 518 11.12 -60.08 -9.55
CA LEU A 518 12.01 -59.31 -10.43
C LEU A 518 12.88 -58.32 -9.64
N LYS A 519 12.35 -57.67 -8.60
CA LYS A 519 13.14 -56.79 -7.71
C LYS A 519 14.31 -57.51 -7.04
N GLN A 520 14.18 -58.81 -6.77
CA GLN A 520 15.22 -59.65 -6.18
C GLN A 520 15.99 -60.49 -7.21
N ASN A 521 15.85 -60.17 -8.51
CA ASN A 521 16.48 -60.88 -9.63
C ASN A 521 16.18 -62.40 -9.70
N ASN A 522 15.06 -62.85 -9.13
CA ASN A 522 14.64 -64.25 -9.22
C ASN A 522 13.71 -64.48 -10.42
N LEU A 523 14.30 -64.64 -11.60
CA LEU A 523 13.59 -64.88 -12.86
C LEU A 523 12.86 -66.21 -12.90
N HIS A 524 13.42 -67.25 -12.27
CA HIS A 524 12.82 -68.59 -12.23
C HIS A 524 11.48 -68.57 -11.49
N GLU A 525 11.44 -67.88 -10.35
CA GLU A 525 10.21 -67.76 -9.55
C GLU A 525 9.21 -66.79 -10.21
N ALA A 526 9.68 -65.70 -10.82
CA ALA A 526 8.83 -64.77 -11.57
C ALA A 526 8.05 -65.47 -12.70
N ARG A 527 8.70 -66.36 -13.47
CA ARG A 527 8.05 -67.13 -14.57
C ARG A 527 6.79 -67.86 -14.13
N LYS A 528 6.81 -68.47 -12.93
CA LYS A 528 5.66 -69.21 -12.38
C LYS A 528 4.45 -68.31 -12.16
N TYR A 529 4.66 -67.05 -11.76
CA TYR A 529 3.59 -66.09 -11.49
C TYR A 529 3.12 -65.35 -12.74
N ILE A 530 3.99 -65.13 -13.74
CA ILE A 530 3.59 -64.53 -15.02
C ILE A 530 2.51 -65.39 -15.70
N LEU A 531 2.65 -66.72 -15.67
CA LEU A 531 1.64 -67.64 -16.21
C LEU A 531 0.25 -67.47 -15.57
N LYS A 532 0.19 -67.02 -14.31
CA LYS A 532 -1.05 -66.77 -13.57
C LYS A 532 -1.57 -65.34 -13.69
N CYS A 533 -0.82 -64.43 -14.32
CA CYS A 533 -1.27 -63.07 -14.61
C CYS A 533 -2.38 -63.09 -15.66
N ARG A 534 -3.13 -61.99 -15.76
CA ARG A 534 -4.14 -61.84 -16.81
C ARG A 534 -3.49 -61.87 -18.19
N ASP A 535 -4.14 -62.51 -19.15
CA ASP A 535 -3.57 -62.74 -20.48
C ASP A 535 -3.11 -61.44 -21.12
N ASP A 536 -3.95 -60.40 -21.14
CA ASP A 536 -3.65 -59.05 -21.66
C ASP A 536 -2.39 -58.38 -21.10
N ARG A 537 -1.86 -58.85 -19.96
CA ARG A 537 -0.67 -58.29 -19.32
C ARG A 537 0.54 -59.22 -19.34
N LYS A 538 0.40 -60.47 -19.78
CA LYS A 538 1.51 -61.45 -19.80
C LYS A 538 2.67 -60.98 -20.67
N ALA A 539 2.39 -60.48 -21.89
CA ALA A 539 3.41 -59.95 -22.80
C ALA A 539 4.23 -58.83 -22.16
N HIS A 540 3.57 -57.90 -21.46
CA HIS A 540 4.23 -56.80 -20.74
C HIS A 540 5.16 -57.31 -19.62
N TRP A 541 4.74 -58.31 -18.84
CA TRP A 541 5.55 -58.84 -17.75
C TRP A 541 6.70 -59.72 -18.22
N TYR A 542 6.54 -60.50 -19.29
CA TYR A 542 7.66 -61.21 -19.93
C TYR A 542 8.69 -60.23 -20.48
N LEU A 543 8.26 -59.13 -21.12
CA LEU A 543 9.14 -58.06 -21.58
C LEU A 543 9.94 -57.44 -20.42
N ARG A 544 9.28 -57.17 -19.29
CA ARG A 544 9.91 -56.59 -18.10
C ARG A 544 10.84 -57.57 -17.37
N ALA A 545 10.59 -58.87 -17.50
CA ALA A 545 11.45 -59.93 -17.00
C ALA A 545 12.63 -60.26 -17.95
N GLU A 546 12.74 -59.57 -19.08
CA GLU A 546 13.74 -59.82 -20.14
C GLU A 546 13.65 -61.22 -20.75
N LEU A 547 12.46 -61.82 -20.71
CA LEU A 547 12.13 -63.11 -21.29
C LEU A 547 11.60 -62.93 -22.71
N TRP A 548 12.53 -62.64 -23.63
CA TRP A 548 12.20 -62.12 -24.95
C TRP A 548 11.48 -63.13 -25.86
N ASP A 549 11.84 -64.41 -25.79
CA ASP A 549 11.19 -65.47 -26.57
C ASP A 549 9.75 -65.66 -26.14
N GLU A 550 9.51 -65.79 -24.83
CA GLU A 550 8.16 -65.94 -24.27
C GLU A 550 7.32 -64.67 -24.44
N ALA A 551 7.95 -63.48 -24.39
CA ALA A 551 7.28 -62.22 -24.71
C ALA A 551 6.84 -62.14 -26.18
N ALA A 552 7.68 -62.61 -27.11
CA ALA A 552 7.37 -62.64 -28.54
C ALA A 552 6.23 -63.61 -28.86
N ASP A 553 6.27 -64.82 -28.28
CA ASP A 553 5.22 -65.84 -28.44
C ASP A 553 3.88 -65.32 -27.92
N THR A 554 3.87 -64.78 -26.70
CA THR A 554 2.66 -64.23 -26.07
C THR A 554 2.10 -63.02 -26.84
N SER A 555 2.97 -62.14 -27.36
CA SER A 555 2.54 -60.96 -28.13
C SER A 555 1.94 -61.33 -29.49
N PHE A 556 2.46 -62.39 -30.12
CA PHE A 556 1.90 -62.95 -31.35
C PHE A 556 0.53 -63.58 -31.12
N GLU A 557 0.37 -64.39 -30.07
CA GLU A 557 -0.93 -64.97 -29.67
C GLU A 557 -1.99 -63.89 -29.40
N GLN A 558 -1.58 -62.77 -28.79
CA GLN A 558 -2.45 -61.63 -28.47
C GLN A 558 -2.70 -60.67 -29.64
N ARG A 559 -2.04 -60.91 -30.79
CA ARG A 559 -2.07 -60.03 -31.97
C ARG A 559 -1.61 -58.59 -31.67
N ASP A 560 -0.75 -58.40 -30.68
CA ASP A 560 -0.19 -57.09 -30.31
C ASP A 560 1.05 -56.78 -31.16
N ILE A 561 0.79 -56.23 -32.34
CA ILE A 561 1.82 -55.86 -33.32
C ILE A 561 2.75 -54.76 -32.76
N ASN A 562 2.25 -53.87 -31.92
CA ASN A 562 3.05 -52.77 -31.38
C ASN A 562 4.12 -53.28 -30.41
N THR A 563 3.75 -54.23 -29.53
CA THR A 563 4.71 -54.86 -28.62
C THR A 563 5.72 -55.72 -29.39
N LEU A 564 5.31 -56.41 -30.47
CA LEU A 564 6.25 -57.13 -31.35
C LEU A 564 7.29 -56.21 -32.01
N TYR A 565 6.90 -55.03 -32.51
CA TYR A 565 7.85 -54.04 -33.02
C TYR A 565 8.80 -53.51 -31.92
N ALA A 566 8.29 -53.31 -30.70
CA ALA A 566 9.12 -52.89 -29.57
C ALA A 566 10.17 -53.96 -29.19
N ILE A 567 9.79 -55.25 -29.22
CA ILE A 567 10.73 -56.36 -29.01
C ILE A 567 11.73 -56.45 -30.17
N GLN A 568 11.30 -56.27 -31.43
CA GLN A 568 12.18 -56.29 -32.61
C GLN A 568 13.28 -55.23 -32.52
N ASN A 569 12.93 -53.99 -32.16
CA ASN A 569 13.89 -52.90 -32.00
C ASN A 569 14.93 -53.20 -30.91
N LYS A 570 14.49 -53.77 -29.76
CA LYS A 570 15.42 -54.17 -28.68
C LYS A 570 16.27 -55.39 -29.05
N ALA A 571 15.70 -56.38 -29.74
CA ALA A 571 16.41 -57.57 -30.22
C ALA A 571 17.48 -57.20 -31.27
N SER A 572 17.21 -56.18 -32.09
CA SER A 572 18.15 -55.61 -33.07
C SER A 572 19.32 -54.91 -32.38
N ALA A 573 19.05 -54.14 -31.34
CA ALA A 573 20.09 -53.51 -30.52
C ALA A 573 20.98 -54.54 -29.77
N ASN A 574 20.39 -55.65 -29.31
CA ASN A 574 21.11 -56.72 -28.58
C ASN A 574 21.75 -57.78 -29.50
N GLY A 575 21.58 -57.68 -30.82
CA GLY A 575 22.20 -58.59 -31.80
C GLY A 575 21.65 -60.02 -31.83
N ASN A 576 20.46 -60.29 -31.25
CA ASN A 576 19.89 -61.64 -31.21
C ASN A 576 19.17 -61.99 -32.53
N ARG A 577 19.92 -62.55 -33.48
CA ARG A 577 19.46 -62.85 -34.85
C ARG A 577 18.31 -63.86 -34.90
N MET A 578 18.31 -64.87 -34.03
CA MET A 578 17.26 -65.90 -34.00
C MET A 578 15.90 -65.33 -33.56
N LEU A 579 15.91 -64.46 -32.55
CA LEU A 579 14.71 -63.79 -32.07
C LEU A 579 14.15 -62.80 -33.13
N LEU A 580 15.04 -62.11 -33.85
CA LEU A 580 14.65 -61.20 -34.93
C LEU A 580 13.96 -61.93 -36.09
N ASP A 581 14.47 -63.07 -36.51
CA ASP A 581 13.88 -63.88 -37.58
C ASP A 581 12.49 -64.40 -37.15
N LYS A 582 12.36 -64.84 -35.89
CA LYS A 582 11.10 -65.30 -35.29
C LYS A 582 10.05 -64.19 -35.23
N ILE A 583 10.42 -63.00 -34.74
CA ILE A 583 9.50 -61.84 -34.66
C ILE A 583 9.09 -61.35 -36.04
N SER A 584 10.03 -61.32 -36.99
CA SER A 584 9.74 -60.90 -38.37
C SER A 584 8.75 -61.85 -39.06
N SER A 585 8.86 -63.16 -38.79
CA SER A 585 7.87 -64.16 -39.21
C SER A 585 6.49 -63.93 -38.58
N TYR A 586 6.44 -63.64 -37.27
CA TYR A 586 5.20 -63.34 -36.54
C TYR A 586 4.50 -62.07 -37.04
N ILE A 587 5.24 -61.00 -37.29
CA ILE A 587 4.70 -59.75 -37.85
C ILE A 587 4.15 -60.01 -39.26
N ALA A 588 4.87 -60.73 -40.11
CA ALA A 588 4.42 -61.08 -41.46
C ALA A 588 3.15 -61.94 -41.46
N ALA A 589 3.04 -62.90 -40.53
CA ALA A 589 1.87 -63.77 -40.37
C ALA A 589 0.63 -63.06 -39.80
N LEU A 590 0.81 -61.99 -39.00
CA LEU A 590 -0.31 -61.15 -38.54
C LEU A 590 -0.74 -60.13 -39.61
N ALA A 591 0.21 -59.64 -40.43
CA ALA A 591 -0.08 -58.72 -41.53
C ALA A 591 -0.83 -59.40 -42.69
N SER A 592 -0.62 -60.70 -42.93
CA SER A 592 -1.31 -61.47 -43.98
C SER A 592 -2.73 -61.93 -43.63
N LYS A 593 -3.14 -61.80 -42.36
CA LYS A 593 -4.48 -62.16 -41.85
C LYS A 593 -5.41 -60.95 -41.65
N LYS A 594 -5.02 -59.77 -42.15
CA LYS A 594 -5.79 -58.53 -42.03
C LYS A 594 -6.88 -58.40 -43.08
#